data_AF-A0A485M3U0-F1
#
_entry.id   AF-A0A485M3U0-F1
#
_cell.length_a   1.000
_cell.length_b   1.000
_cell.length_c   1.000
_cell.angle_alpha   90.00
_cell.angle_beta   90.00
_cell.angle_gamma   90.00
#
_symmetry.space_group_name_H-M   'P 1'
#
loop_
_entity.id
_entity.type
_entity.pdbx_description
1 polymer ?
#
loop_
_entity_poly.entity_id
_entity_poly.type
_entity_poly.pdbx_seq_one_letter_code
_entity_poly.pdbx_strand_id
1 'polypeptide(L)' 'MGVPKFDSNEEEIKKWLNHIALICLSEEFQTLKTELENIYFQSNVENFRLTAFQDALYAFLAQEEDERVCATHAH' A
#
# COMPACT_ATOMS: atom_id res chain seq x y z
N MET A 1 5.16 1.38 -39.98
CA MET A 1 4.83 0.46 -38.88
C MET A 1 5.16 1.18 -37.58
N GLY A 2 4.13 1.57 -36.83
CA GLY A 2 4.29 2.30 -35.57
C GLY A 2 4.91 1.38 -34.54
N VAL A 3 6.06 1.78 -34.00
CA VAL A 3 6.61 1.16 -32.79
C VAL A 3 5.65 1.52 -31.65
N PRO A 4 5.03 0.55 -30.95
CA PRO A 4 4.36 0.87 -29.71
C PRO A 4 5.47 1.22 -28.73
N LYS A 5 5.64 2.52 -28.47
CA LYS A 5 6.27 2.96 -27.23
C LYS A 5 5.34 2.46 -26.14
N PHE A 6 5.59 1.25 -25.64
CA PHE A 6 5.06 0.81 -24.37
C PHE A 6 5.61 1.83 -23.37
N ASP A 7 4.74 2.75 -22.96
CA ASP A 7 5.00 3.72 -21.92
C ASP A 7 5.48 2.94 -20.70
N SER A 8 6.78 2.95 -20.44
CA SER A 8 7.38 2.26 -19.28
C SER A 8 6.72 2.70 -17.98
N ASN A 9 6.13 3.90 -17.95
CA ASN A 9 5.31 4.40 -16.86
C ASN A 9 4.00 3.61 -16.65
N GLU A 10 3.32 3.15 -17.69
CA GLU A 10 2.07 2.38 -17.54
C GLU A 10 2.33 1.00 -16.95
N GLU A 11 3.43 0.35 -17.32
CA GLU A 11 3.81 -0.96 -16.77
C GLU A 11 4.22 -0.86 -15.30
N GLU A 12 4.95 0.20 -14.93
CA GLU A 12 5.30 0.52 -13.55
C GLU A 12 4.03 0.78 -12.72
N ILE A 13 3.10 1.61 -13.23
CA ILE A 13 1.81 1.88 -12.57
C ILE A 13 1.00 0.59 -12.39
N LYS A 14 0.96 -0.28 -13.40
CA LYS A 14 0.27 -1.59 -13.30
C LYS A 14 0.90 -2.49 -12.25
N LYS A 15 2.23 -2.54 -12.14
CA LYS A 15 2.93 -3.29 -11.09
C LYS A 15 2.60 -2.72 -9.71
N TRP A 16 2.65 -1.40 -9.55
CA TRP A 16 2.29 -0.73 -8.30
C TRP A 16 0.83 -0.99 -7.91
N LEU A 17 -0.11 -0.90 -8.84
CA LEU A 17 -1.53 -1.21 -8.60
C LEU A 17 -1.75 -2.67 -8.23
N ASN A 18 -1.05 -3.60 -8.90
CA ASN A 18 -1.14 -5.02 -8.57
C ASN A 18 -0.59 -5.29 -7.16
N HIS A 19 0.50 -4.63 -6.79
CA HIS A 19 1.08 -4.71 -5.45
C HIS A 19 0.11 -4.17 -4.39
N ILE A 20 -0.45 -2.98 -4.59
CA ILE A 20 -1.46 -2.39 -3.70
C ILE A 20 -2.68 -3.30 -3.57
N ALA A 21 -3.12 -3.92 -4.67
CA ALA A 21 -4.22 -4.88 -4.65
C ALA A 21 -3.88 -6.13 -3.83
N LEU A 22 -2.65 -6.66 -3.94
CA LEU A 22 -2.18 -7.78 -3.12
C LEU A 22 -2.16 -7.40 -1.63
N ILE A 23 -1.61 -6.23 -1.27
CA ILE A 23 -1.62 -5.71 0.10
C ILE A 23 -3.06 -5.64 0.63
N CYS A 24 -3.99 -5.06 -0.15
CA CYS A 24 -5.39 -4.97 0.23
C CYS A 24 -6.08 -6.32 0.43
N LEU A 25 -5.63 -7.36 -0.28
CA LEU A 25 -6.16 -8.72 -0.16
C LEU A 25 -5.55 -9.49 1.02
N SER A 26 -4.37 -9.09 1.52
CA SER A 26 -3.72 -9.72 2.67
C SER A 26 -4.54 -9.58 3.95
N GLU A 27 -4.65 -10.67 4.71
CA GLU A 27 -5.38 -10.69 6.00
C GLU A 27 -4.75 -9.75 7.04
N GLU A 28 -3.43 -9.60 7.03
CA GLU A 28 -2.70 -8.69 7.93
C GLU A 28 -3.13 -7.22 7.70
N PHE A 29 -3.28 -6.82 6.44
CA PHE A 29 -3.74 -5.48 6.09
C PHE A 29 -5.20 -5.26 6.49
N GLN A 30 -6.07 -6.22 6.22
CA GLN A 30 -7.50 -6.11 6.58
C GLN A 30 -7.68 -6.04 8.11
N THR A 31 -6.88 -6.80 8.85
CA THR A 31 -6.87 -6.78 10.31
C THR A 31 -6.39 -5.43 10.83
N LEU A 32 -5.23 -4.94 10.35
CA LEU A 32 -4.69 -3.65 10.75
C LEU A 32 -5.65 -2.50 10.44
N LYS A 33 -6.25 -2.52 9.23
CA LYS A 33 -7.26 -1.54 8.84
C LYS A 33 -8.45 -1.56 9.79
N THR A 34 -8.98 -2.74 10.13
CA THR A 34 -10.14 -2.87 11.03
C THR A 34 -9.83 -2.36 12.43
N GLU A 35 -8.64 -2.66 12.95
CA GLU A 35 -8.17 -2.15 14.24
C GLU A 35 -8.04 -0.61 14.24
N LEU A 36 -7.42 -0.04 13.19
CA LEU A 36 -7.32 1.41 12.99
C LEU A 36 -8.70 2.06 12.84
N GLU A 37 -9.62 1.45 12.11
CA GLU A 37 -11.00 1.93 11.97
C GLU A 37 -11.68 2.02 13.34
N ASN A 38 -11.48 1.02 14.21
CA ASN A 38 -12.04 0.98 15.55
C ASN A 38 -11.42 2.06 16.45
N ILE A 39 -10.10 2.26 16.38
CA ILE A 39 -9.38 3.29 17.13
C ILE A 39 -9.82 4.69 16.70
N TYR A 40 -9.90 4.94 15.39
CA TYR A 40 -10.30 6.23 14.83
C TYR A 40 -11.79 6.53 15.05
N PHE A 41 -12.63 5.50 15.02
CA PHE A 41 -14.04 5.60 15.41
C PHE A 41 -14.19 6.03 16.87
N GLN A 42 -13.46 5.37 17.79
CA GLN A 42 -13.47 5.72 19.22
C GLN A 42 -12.90 7.12 19.47
N SER A 43 -11.93 7.54 18.66
CA SER A 43 -11.29 8.86 18.76
C SER A 43 -12.07 10.00 18.07
N ASN A 44 -13.25 9.71 17.52
CA ASN A 44 -14.11 10.68 16.82
C ASN A 44 -13.43 11.38 15.62
N VAL A 45 -12.54 10.67 14.92
CA VAL A 45 -11.86 11.21 13.74
C VAL A 45 -12.82 11.26 12.55
N GLU A 46 -12.91 12.41 11.89
CA GLU A 46 -13.68 12.55 10.65
C GLU A 46 -13.12 11.64 9.56
N ASN A 47 -13.99 10.98 8.80
CA ASN A 47 -13.60 10.02 7.76
C ASN A 47 -12.71 8.88 8.29
N PHE A 48 -12.92 8.42 9.54
CA PHE A 48 -12.14 7.37 10.20
C PHE A 48 -11.82 6.14 9.33
N ARG A 49 -12.73 5.72 8.44
CA ARG A 49 -12.48 4.60 7.50
C ARG A 49 -11.41 4.89 6.46
N LEU A 50 -11.45 6.11 5.91
CA LEU A 50 -10.52 6.54 4.88
C LEU A 50 -9.15 6.83 5.50
N THR A 51 -9.12 7.46 6.67
CA THR A 51 -7.90 7.69 7.45
C THR A 51 -7.25 6.37 7.86
N ALA A 52 -8.01 5.41 8.40
CA ALA A 52 -7.53 4.07 8.74
C ALA A 52 -6.93 3.35 7.52
N PHE A 53 -7.60 3.43 6.38
CA PHE A 53 -7.15 2.82 5.15
C PHE A 53 -5.84 3.45 4.65
N GLN A 54 -5.76 4.78 4.65
CA GLN A 54 -4.58 5.50 4.19
C GLN A 54 -3.38 5.23 5.09
N ASP A 55 -3.57 5.23 6.41
CA ASP A 55 -2.51 4.91 7.37
C ASP A 55 -2.06 3.46 7.28
N ALA A 56 -2.99 2.51 7.20
CA ALA A 56 -2.65 1.11 7.01
C ALA A 56 -1.86 0.92 5.70
N LEU A 57 -2.30 1.53 4.60
CA LEU A 57 -1.63 1.40 3.31
C LEU A 57 -0.23 2.01 3.35
N TYR A 58 -0.09 3.18 3.98
CA TYR A 58 1.19 3.83 4.13
C TYR A 58 2.14 3.01 5.01
N ALA A 59 1.66 2.42 6.11
CA ALA A 59 2.47 1.56 6.98
C ALA A 59 3.01 0.34 6.23
N PHE A 60 2.17 -0.33 5.44
CA PHE A 60 2.58 -1.49 4.63
C PHE A 60 3.55 -1.11 3.50
N LEU A 61 3.28 -0.01 2.78
CA LEU A 61 4.17 0.48 1.73
C LEU A 61 5.53 0.93 2.29
N ALA A 62 5.55 1.62 3.42
CA ALA A 62 6.77 2.05 4.09
C ALA A 62 7.57 0.86 4.63
N GLN A 63 6.90 -0.15 5.17
CA GLN A 63 7.54 -1.39 5.62
C GLN A 63 8.19 -2.15 4.45
N GLU A 64 7.50 -2.27 3.33
CA GLU A 64 8.07 -2.88 2.13
C GLU A 64 9.26 -2.10 1.56
N GLU A 65 9.19 -0.76 1.57
CA GLU A 65 10.30 0.08 1.10
C GLU A 65 11.53 -0.09 2.00
N ASP A 66 11.36 -0.13 3.32
CA ASP A 66 12.42 -0.39 4.29
C ASP A 66 13.03 -1.79 4.13
N GLU A 67 12.20 -2.81 3.89
CA GLU A 67 12.65 -4.19 3.66
C GLU A 67 13.48 -4.32 2.37
N ARG A 68 13.10 -3.60 1.29
CA ARG A 68 13.90 -3.52 0.05
C ARG A 68 15.23 -2.78 0.26
N VAL A 69 15.24 -1.74 1.10
CA VAL A 69 16.45 -0.95 1.40
C VAL A 69 17.44 -1.76 2.27
N CYS A 70 16.93 -2.58 3.21
CA CYS A 70 17.76 -3.50 4.01
C CYS A 70 18.32 -4.66 3.17
N ALA A 71 17.53 -5.25 2.27
CA ALA A 71 17.98 -6.33 1.38
C ALA A 71 19.12 -5.90 0.43
N THR A 72 19.19 -4.61 0.09
CA THR A 72 20.22 -4.06 -0.81
C THR A 72 21.53 -3.73 -0.07
N HIS A 73 21.51 -3.59 1.26
CA HIS A 73 22.70 -3.34 2.07
C HIS A 73 23.41 -4.62 2.56
N ALA A 74 22.91 -5.80 2.23
CA ALA A 74 23.47 -7.10 2.62
C ALA A 74 24.39 -7.74 1.55
N HIS A 75 24.82 -7.00 0.52
CA HIS A 75 25.71 -7.50 -0.54
C HIS A 75 27.02 -6.70 -0.65
#